data_AF-A0A392NN61-F1
#
_entry.id   AF-A0A392NN61-F1
#
_cell.length_a   1.000
_cell.length_b   1.000
_cell.length_c   1.000
_cell.angle_alpha   90.00
_cell.angle_beta   90.00
_cell.angle_gamma   90.00
#
_symmetry.space_group_name_H-M   'P 1'
#
loop_
_entity.id
_entity.type
_entity.pdbx_description
1 polymer ?
#
loop_
_entity_poly.entity_id
_entity_poly.type
_entity_poly.pdbx_seq_one_letter_code
_entity_poly.pdbx_strand_id
1 'polypeptide(L)'
;MSGLNLKSNDGVDEKTNNEWRETGSYVLESDIIGRDDDKEKIVNLLRQSHGDPNVSFIAIVGMGGLGKTALAQFIYNDMEVKDLFEKRMWDWEFEEVELIQMWMAHGYLDCPVKGKCMEDLG
;
A
#
# COMPACT_ATOMS: atom_id res chain seq x y z
N MET A 1 -25.18 32.87 30.60
CA MET A 1 -23.74 32.66 30.85
C MET A 1 -23.60 31.51 31.82
N SER A 2 -23.44 30.29 31.31
CA SER A 2 -23.22 29.08 32.13
C SER A 2 -21.76 28.66 31.94
N GLY A 3 -21.00 28.70 33.04
CA GLY A 3 -19.56 28.49 33.08
C GLY A 3 -19.13 27.05 32.80
N LEU A 4 -17.96 26.94 32.17
CA LEU A 4 -17.25 25.70 31.88
C LEU A 4 -16.72 25.11 33.19
N ASN A 5 -16.95 23.82 33.45
CA ASN A 5 -16.34 23.10 34.56
C ASN A 5 -15.31 22.12 33.98
N LEU A 6 -14.03 22.51 34.03
CA LEU A 6 -12.89 21.66 33.72
C LEU A 6 -12.51 20.91 34.99
N LYS A 7 -12.63 19.58 35.00
CA LYS A 7 -11.99 18.74 36.00
C LYS A 7 -10.64 18.30 35.45
N SER A 8 -9.58 18.81 36.05
CA SER A 8 -8.22 18.32 35.89
C SER A 8 -8.11 16.95 36.56
N ASN A 9 -7.74 15.93 35.79
CA ASN A 9 -7.24 14.68 36.36
C ASN A 9 -5.77 14.59 35.97
N ASP A 10 -4.91 14.99 36.90
CA ASP A 10 -3.51 14.60 36.93
C ASP A 10 -3.43 13.09 37.10
N GLY A 11 -3.03 12.42 36.03
CA GLY A 11 -2.79 10.99 36.00
C GLY A 11 -1.81 10.72 34.87
N VAL A 12 -0.51 10.76 35.20
CA VAL A 12 0.54 10.22 34.33
C VAL A 12 0.31 8.72 34.28
N ASP A 13 -0.43 8.27 33.27
CA ASP A 13 -0.48 6.86 32.86
C ASP A 13 0.40 6.77 31.60
N GLU A 14 1.69 6.53 31.84
CA GLU A 14 2.66 6.18 30.81
C GLU A 14 2.33 4.77 30.29
N LYS A 15 1.24 4.67 29.52
CA LYS A 15 0.98 3.54 28.65
C LYS A 15 1.68 3.82 27.34
N THR A 16 2.87 3.26 27.18
CA THR A 16 3.47 3.05 25.85
C THR A 16 2.61 2.02 25.10
N ASN A 17 1.44 2.46 24.64
CA ASN A 17 0.66 1.75 23.65
C ASN A 17 1.43 1.87 22.33
N ASN A 18 2.23 0.86 22.03
CA ASN A 18 2.61 0.56 20.65
C ASN A 18 1.36 0.02 19.92
N GLU A 19 0.32 0.85 19.84
CA GLU A 19 -0.77 0.68 18.88
C GLU A 19 -0.13 0.91 17.52
N TRP A 20 0.05 -0.17 16.77
CA TRP A 20 0.35 -0.09 15.36
C TRP A 20 -0.63 0.92 14.77
N ARG A 21 -0.09 1.99 14.17
CA ARG A 21 -0.92 3.02 13.55
C ARG A 21 -1.61 2.35 12.37
N GLU A 22 -2.84 1.90 12.60
CA GLU A 22 -3.73 1.43 11.54
C GLU A 22 -3.83 2.57 10.51
N THR A 23 -3.34 2.31 9.30
CA THR A 23 -3.60 3.22 8.19
C THR A 23 -5.00 2.85 7.71
N GLY A 24 -5.96 3.74 7.88
CA GLY A 24 -7.33 3.50 7.43
C GLY A 24 -7.34 3.03 5.97
N SER A 25 -8.12 2.00 5.67
CA SER A 25 -8.21 1.39 4.34
C SER A 25 -8.83 2.30 3.28
N TYR A 26 -9.41 3.44 3.70
CA TYR A 26 -10.18 4.31 2.84
C TYR A 26 -9.65 5.75 2.90
N VAL A 27 -9.03 6.17 1.80
CA VAL A 27 -8.77 7.58 1.50
C VAL A 27 -9.73 7.99 0.38
N LEU A 28 -10.54 9.00 0.66
CA LEU A 28 -11.36 9.66 -0.37
C LEU A 28 -10.43 10.45 -1.28
N GLU A 29 -10.50 10.20 -2.59
CA GLU A 29 -9.73 10.97 -3.58
C GLU A 29 -10.01 12.48 -3.47
N SER A 30 -11.25 12.85 -3.12
CA SER A 30 -11.68 14.24 -2.90
C SER A 30 -10.94 14.94 -1.76
N ASP A 31 -10.38 14.19 -0.82
CA ASP A 31 -9.72 14.73 0.37
C ASP A 31 -8.22 14.97 0.14
N ILE A 32 -7.70 14.54 -1.02
CA ILE A 32 -6.30 14.73 -1.41
C ILE A 32 -6.18 16.00 -2.24
N ILE A 33 -5.48 16.99 -1.71
CA ILE A 33 -5.29 18.29 -2.37
C ILE A 33 -3.81 18.51 -2.69
N GLY A 34 -3.52 19.02 -3.89
CA GLY A 34 -2.17 19.47 -4.28
C GLY A 34 -1.17 18.34 -4.54
N ARG A 35 -1.66 17.15 -4.88
CA ARG A 35 -0.84 15.98 -5.23
C ARG A 35 -1.04 15.50 -6.67
N ASP A 36 -1.75 16.27 -7.49
CA ASP A 36 -2.05 15.91 -8.87
C ASP A 36 -0.77 15.74 -9.70
N ASP A 37 0.19 16.65 -9.57
CA ASP A 37 1.49 16.56 -10.26
C ASP A 37 2.29 15.31 -9.86
N ASP A 38 2.26 14.95 -8.57
CA ASP A 38 2.95 13.75 -8.07
C ASP A 38 2.28 12.48 -8.59
N LYS A 39 0.94 12.46 -8.61
CA LYS A 39 0.15 11.38 -9.19
C LYS A 39 0.46 11.21 -10.67
N GLU A 40 0.37 12.29 -11.45
CA GLU A 40 0.57 12.25 -12.91
C GLU A 40 1.97 11.75 -13.27
N LYS A 41 3.01 12.18 -12.54
CA LYS A 41 4.38 11.67 -12.73
C LYS A 41 4.44 10.15 -12.56
N ILE A 42 3.83 9.61 -11.50
CA ILE A 42 3.88 8.17 -11.23
C ILE A 42 3.02 7.39 -12.24
N VAL A 43 1.84 7.88 -12.61
CA VAL A 43 1.01 7.26 -13.66
C VAL A 43 1.76 7.22 -14.99
N ASN A 44 2.50 8.27 -15.34
CA ASN A 44 3.35 8.29 -16.53
C ASN A 44 4.54 7.32 -16.44
N LEU A 45 5.06 7.04 -15.24
CA LEU A 45 6.06 5.97 -15.07
C LEU A 45 5.42 4.58 -15.27
N LEU A 46 4.23 4.35 -14.72
CA LEU A 46 3.50 3.09 -14.88
C LEU A 46 3.17 2.77 -16.36
N ARG A 47 2.90 3.81 -17.15
CA ARG A 47 2.63 3.70 -18.60
C ARG A 47 3.85 3.34 -19.43
N GLN A 48 5.05 3.64 -18.95
CA GLN A 48 6.27 3.36 -19.71
C GLN A 48 6.48 1.85 -19.75
N SER A 49 6.19 1.25 -20.90
CA SER A 49 6.57 -0.14 -21.17
C SER A 49 8.09 -0.23 -21.14
N HIS A 50 8.62 -0.73 -20.04
CA HIS A 50 9.97 -1.24 -20.00
C HIS A 50 9.95 -2.49 -20.88
N GLY A 51 10.50 -2.41 -22.09
CA GLY A 51 10.51 -3.51 -23.08
C GLY A 51 11.25 -4.78 -22.64
N ASP A 52 11.55 -4.91 -21.35
CA ASP A 52 12.08 -6.10 -20.71
C ASP A 52 10.95 -6.88 -20.04
N PRO A 53 10.97 -8.23 -20.10
CA PRO A 53 10.00 -9.10 -19.42
C PRO A 53 10.11 -9.09 -17.88
N ASN A 54 10.85 -8.15 -17.30
CA ASN A 54 11.18 -8.11 -15.88
C ASN A 54 10.18 -7.29 -15.05
N VAL A 55 10.03 -7.67 -13.79
CA VAL A 55 9.22 -6.95 -12.80
C VAL A 55 9.84 -5.57 -12.50
N SER A 56 9.03 -4.51 -12.56
CA SER A 56 9.43 -3.14 -12.22
C SER A 56 8.84 -2.69 -10.87
N PHE A 57 9.60 -1.90 -10.11
CA PHE A 57 9.17 -1.37 -8.80
C PHE A 57 9.22 0.16 -8.76
N ILE A 58 8.21 0.77 -8.15
CA ILE A 58 8.15 2.21 -7.84
C ILE A 58 8.04 2.37 -6.32
N ALA A 59 9.04 2.96 -5.69
CA ALA A 59 9.05 3.20 -4.24
C ALA A 59 8.70 4.66 -3.91
N ILE A 60 7.76 4.87 -2.98
CA ILE A 60 7.40 6.20 -2.45
C ILE A 60 8.09 6.39 -1.09
N VAL A 61 9.08 7.28 -1.03
CA VAL A 61 9.92 7.49 0.15
C VAL A 61 9.77 8.92 0.68
N GLY A 62 9.88 9.09 2.00
CA GLY A 62 9.77 10.40 2.66
C GLY A 62 9.50 10.28 4.16
N MET A 63 9.54 11.40 4.87
CA MET A 63 9.29 11.44 6.32
C MET A 63 7.88 10.94 6.71
N GLY A 64 7.73 10.55 7.97
CA GLY A 64 6.43 10.18 8.56
C GLY A 64 5.42 11.33 8.47
N GLY A 65 4.13 11.01 8.31
CA GLY A 65 3.05 12.01 8.27
C GLY A 65 2.89 12.77 6.93
N LEU A 66 3.76 12.57 5.94
CA LEU A 66 3.67 13.27 4.64
C LEU A 66 2.56 12.77 3.69
N GLY A 67 1.83 11.73 4.09
CA GLY A 67 0.75 11.15 3.26
C GLY A 67 1.23 10.23 2.14
N LYS A 68 2.36 9.52 2.32
CA LYS A 68 2.88 8.56 1.31
C LYS A 68 1.86 7.48 0.94
N THR A 69 1.24 6.85 1.94
CA THR A 69 0.21 5.85 1.73
C THR A 69 -1.04 6.45 1.09
N ALA A 70 -1.40 7.69 1.42
CA ALA A 70 -2.49 8.40 0.78
C ALA A 70 -2.21 8.65 -0.71
N LEU A 71 -0.99 9.05 -1.08
CA LEU A 71 -0.58 9.18 -2.47
C LEU A 71 -0.61 7.83 -3.21
N ALA A 72 -0.14 6.75 -2.58
CA ALA A 72 -0.20 5.41 -3.16
C ALA A 72 -1.64 4.96 -3.43
N GLN A 73 -2.56 5.17 -2.48
CA GLN A 73 -3.99 4.89 -2.68
C GLN A 73 -4.61 5.78 -3.75
N PHE A 74 -4.19 7.05 -3.84
CA PHE A 74 -4.67 7.96 -4.88
C PHE A 74 -4.34 7.46 -6.29
N ILE A 75 -3.12 7.00 -6.48
CA ILE A 75 -2.64 6.44 -7.75
C ILE A 75 -3.32 5.10 -8.03
N TYR A 76 -3.40 4.22 -7.02
CA TYR A 76 -4.00 2.89 -7.18
C TYR A 76 -5.47 2.98 -7.62
N ASN A 77 -6.21 3.96 -7.13
CA ASN A 77 -7.63 4.14 -7.45
C ASN A 77 -7.89 4.95 -8.73
N ASP A 78 -6.86 5.54 -9.34
CA ASP A 78 -6.97 6.30 -10.58
C ASP A 78 -7.55 5.44 -11.72
N MET A 79 -8.45 6.03 -12.53
CA MET A 79 -9.11 5.34 -13.63
C MET A 79 -8.13 4.86 -14.70
N GLU A 80 -7.08 5.63 -14.99
CA GLU A 80 -6.10 5.24 -16.00
C GLU A 80 -5.27 4.05 -15.53
N VAL A 81 -4.95 3.99 -14.24
CA VAL A 81 -4.24 2.85 -13.63
C VAL A 81 -5.14 1.61 -13.59
N LYS A 82 -6.44 1.79 -13.32
CA LYS A 82 -7.44 0.71 -13.40
C LYS A 82 -7.50 0.07 -14.79
N ASP A 83 -7.43 0.89 -15.84
CA ASP A 83 -7.52 0.43 -17.22
C ASP A 83 -6.20 -0.16 -17.73
N LEU A 84 -5.05 0.27 -17.18
CA LEU A 84 -3.73 -0.20 -17.57
C LEU A 84 -3.43 -1.63 -17.08
N PHE A 85 -3.97 -2.03 -15.92
CA PHE A 85 -3.66 -3.32 -15.30
C PHE A 85 -4.93 -4.17 -15.10
N GLU A 86 -4.98 -5.33 -15.76
CA GLU A 86 -6.08 -6.30 -15.64
C GLU A 86 -6.26 -6.79 -14.19
N LYS A 87 -5.13 -7.02 -13.49
CA LYS A 87 -5.11 -7.47 -12.09
C LYS A 87 -4.33 -6.49 -11.25
N ARG A 88 -4.90 -6.11 -10.11
CA ARG A 88 -4.33 -5.17 -9.16
C ARG A 88 -4.65 -5.65 -7.74
N MET A 89 -3.73 -5.40 -6.82
CA MET A 89 -3.92 -5.71 -5.40
C MET A 89 -3.43 -4.55 -4.56
N TRP A 90 -4.12 -4.31 -3.46
CA TRP A 90 -3.74 -3.37 -2.42
C TRP A 90 -3.67 -4.11 -1.10
N ASP A 91 -2.51 -4.07 -0.46
CA ASP A 91 -2.32 -4.63 0.87
C ASP A 91 -1.42 -3.73 1.72
N TRP A 92 -1.67 -3.68 3.01
CA TRP A 92 -0.90 -2.89 3.99
C TRP A 92 -0.14 -3.78 4.98
N GLU A 93 -0.43 -5.08 4.97
CA GLU A 93 0.20 -6.08 5.81
C GLU A 93 0.46 -7.32 4.95
N PHE A 94 1.73 -7.66 4.77
CA PHE A 94 2.10 -8.85 4.01
C PHE A 94 3.40 -9.41 4.55
N GLU A 95 3.50 -10.74 4.64
CA GLU A 95 4.77 -11.41 4.78
C GLU A 95 5.42 -11.62 3.41
N GLU A 96 6.76 -11.58 3.34
CA GLU A 96 7.51 -11.83 2.10
C GLU A 96 7.11 -13.17 1.46
N VAL A 97 6.85 -14.18 2.29
CA VAL A 97 6.45 -15.53 1.86
C VAL A 97 5.07 -15.53 1.21
N GLU A 98 4.14 -14.73 1.71
CA GLU A 98 2.78 -14.61 1.15
C GLU A 98 2.81 -13.93 -0.22
N LEU A 99 3.62 -12.87 -0.36
CA LEU A 99 3.82 -12.21 -1.67
C LEU A 99 4.39 -13.17 -2.72
N ILE A 100 5.42 -13.95 -2.36
CA ILE A 100 6.03 -14.92 -3.27
C ILE A 100 5.02 -16.00 -3.65
N GLN A 101 4.30 -16.58 -2.68
CA GLN A 101 3.28 -17.59 -2.93
C GLN A 101 2.16 -17.07 -3.85
N MET A 102 1.69 -15.86 -3.59
CA MET A 102 0.66 -15.22 -4.40
C MET A 102 1.14 -14.93 -5.82
N TRP A 103 2.35 -14.40 -5.99
CA TRP A 103 2.92 -14.14 -7.32
C TRP A 103 3.14 -15.44 -8.09
N MET A 104 3.52 -16.53 -7.42
CA MET A 104 3.57 -17.87 -8.02
C MET A 104 2.16 -18.35 -8.44
N ALA A 105 1.16 -18.23 -7.58
CA ALA A 105 -0.22 -18.66 -7.87
C ALA A 105 -0.84 -17.90 -9.06
N HIS A 106 -0.48 -16.63 -9.22
CA HIS A 106 -0.94 -15.79 -10.32
C HIS A 106 -0.09 -15.89 -11.60
N GLY A 107 0.99 -16.67 -11.57
CA GLY A 107 1.88 -16.90 -12.72
C GLY A 107 2.81 -15.73 -13.03
N TYR A 108 3.05 -14.83 -12.07
CA TYR A 108 4.04 -13.76 -12.19
C TYR A 108 5.46 -14.22 -11.90
N LEU A 109 5.61 -15.30 -11.12
CA LEU A 109 6.88 -15.96 -10.87
C LEU A 109 6.79 -17.43 -11.30
N ASP A 110 7.82 -17.93 -11.95
CA ASP A 110 7.96 -19.36 -12.22
C ASP A 110 8.18 -20.11 -10.89
N CYS A 111 7.46 -21.21 -10.70
CA CYS A 111 7.75 -22.13 -9.61
C CYS A 111 9.15 -22.76 -9.86
N PRO A 112 10.15 -22.54 -8.98
CA PRO A 112 11.48 -23.11 -9.18
C PRO A 112 11.48 -24.65 -9.08
N VAL A 113 10.42 -25.24 -8.52
CA VAL A 113 10.29 -26.69 -8.36
C VAL A 113 9.70 -27.31 -9.62
N LYS A 114 10.52 -27.36 -10.67
CA LYS A 114 10.21 -28.14 -11.86
C LYS A 114 10.22 -29.63 -11.48
N GLY A 115 9.03 -30.19 -11.22
CA GLY A 115 8.81 -31.65 -11.20
C GLY A 115 8.61 -32.34 -9.85
N LYS A 116 8.06 -31.67 -8.82
CA LYS A 116 7.47 -32.40 -7.69
C LYS A 116 6.07 -31.89 -7.39
N CYS A 117 5.10 -32.79 -7.43
CA CYS A 117 3.74 -32.52 -6.98
C CYS A 117 3.75 -32.30 -5.47
N MET A 118 2.80 -31.50 -4.98
CA MET A 118 2.61 -31.15 -3.56
C MET A 118 2.38 -32.38 -2.65
N GLU A 119 2.11 -33.54 -3.25
CA GLU A 119 1.94 -34.85 -2.61
C GLU A 119 3.25 -35.48 -2.11
N ASP A 120 4.41 -35.00 -2.57
CA ASP A 120 5.72 -35.58 -2.21
C ASP A 120 6.39 -34.91 -0.99
N LEU A 121 5.69 -34.01 -0.29
CA LEU A 121 6.14 -33.37 0.94
C LEU A 121 5.32 -33.89 2.13
N GLY A 122 5.54 -35.16 2.46
CA GLY A 122 5.22 -35.75 3.77
C GLY A 122 6.39 -35.65 4.75
#